data_AF-A0A9D2R0C6-F1
#
_entry.id   AF-A0A9D2R0C6-F1
#
_cell.length_a   1.000
_cell.length_b   1.000
_cell.length_c   1.000
_cell.angle_alpha   90.00
_cell.angle_beta   90.00
_cell.angle_gamma   90.00
#
_symmetry.space_group_name_H-M   'P 1'
#
loop_
_entity.id
_entity.type
_entity.pdbx_description
1 polymer ?
#
loop_
_entity_poly.entity_id
_entity_poly.type
_entity_poly.pdbx_seq_one_letter_code
_entity_poly.pdbx_strand_id
1 'polypeptide(L)'
;IKSVDGVMFICADHGNAEQLIDYETGAPFTAHTTNQVPFILVNYDPSYTLREGGCLADIVPTLIQIMGKEQPKEMTGKSLLVKKD
;
A
#
# COMPACT_ATOMS: atom_id res chain seq x y z
N ILE A 1 -12.05 -12.83 -5.35
CA ILE A 1 -11.80 -12.42 -3.94
C ILE A 1 -13.06 -12.48 -3.09
N LYS A 2 -14.12 -11.73 -3.42
CA LYS A 2 -15.40 -11.76 -2.67
C LYS A 2 -16.07 -13.14 -2.64
N SER A 3 -16.03 -13.88 -3.75
CA SER A 3 -16.62 -15.23 -3.85
C SER A 3 -15.97 -16.28 -2.96
N VAL A 4 -14.78 -16.00 -2.43
CA VAL A 4 -14.02 -16.88 -1.52
C VAL A 4 -13.75 -16.21 -0.18
N ASP A 5 -14.45 -15.12 0.11
CA ASP A 5 -14.29 -14.29 1.32
C ASP A 5 -12.82 -13.88 1.60
N GLY A 6 -12.06 -13.63 0.53
CA GLY A 6 -10.68 -13.19 0.63
C GLY A 6 -10.57 -11.68 0.88
N VAL A 7 -9.40 -11.27 1.39
CA VAL A 7 -8.98 -9.86 1.49
C VAL A 7 -7.85 -9.63 0.50
N MET A 8 -7.80 -8.47 -0.15
CA MET A 8 -6.76 -8.14 -1.12
C MET A 8 -6.21 -6.74 -0.89
N PHE A 9 -4.89 -6.63 -0.94
CA PHE A 9 -4.19 -5.36 -1.11
C PHE A 9 -3.84 -5.15 -2.57
N ILE A 10 -4.02 -3.94 -3.07
CA ILE A 10 -3.50 -3.51 -4.37
C ILE A 10 -2.51 -2.38 -4.09
N CYS A 11 -1.27 -2.54 -4.53
CA CYS A 11 -0.21 -1.56 -4.34
C CYS A 11 0.87 -1.66 -5.41
N ALA A 12 1.85 -0.77 -5.34
CA ALA A 12 3.06 -0.81 -6.14
C ALA A 12 4.30 -0.66 -5.23
N ASP A 13 5.45 -1.07 -5.74
CA ASP A 13 6.75 -0.88 -5.10
C ASP A 13 7.37 0.49 -5.39
N HIS A 14 7.08 1.06 -6.57
CA HIS A 14 7.48 2.41 -6.95
C HIS A 14 6.60 2.98 -8.08
N GLY A 15 6.83 4.25 -8.45
CA GLY A 15 6.29 4.87 -9.66
C GLY A 15 7.18 4.64 -10.88
N ASN A 16 6.59 4.69 -12.06
CA ASN A 16 7.24 4.63 -13.37
C ASN A 16 6.26 5.07 -14.47
N ALA A 17 5.23 4.25 -14.73
CA ALA A 17 4.36 4.38 -15.90
C ALA A 17 3.52 5.67 -15.92
N GLU A 18 3.38 6.37 -14.79
CA GLU A 18 2.70 7.65 -14.71
C GLU A 18 3.51 8.82 -15.28
N GLN A 19 4.82 8.65 -15.50
CA GLN A 19 5.68 9.63 -16.15
C GLN A 19 6.55 8.97 -17.21
N LEU A 20 6.16 9.13 -18.48
CA LEU A 20 6.89 8.55 -19.62
C LEU A 20 7.71 9.60 -20.39
N ILE A 21 7.62 10.87 -20.01
CA ILE A 21 8.27 12.01 -20.65
C ILE A 21 8.94 12.86 -19.58
N ASP A 22 10.15 13.32 -19.85
CA ASP A 22 10.87 14.28 -19.03
C ASP A 22 10.28 15.68 -19.29
N TYR A 23 9.72 16.32 -18.26
CA TYR A 23 8.99 17.58 -18.42
C TYR A 23 9.90 18.80 -18.67
N GLU A 24 11.21 18.70 -18.43
CA GLU A 24 12.17 19.77 -18.68
C GLU A 24 12.72 19.73 -20.11
N THR A 25 12.96 18.52 -20.62
CA THR A 25 13.64 18.30 -21.91
C THR A 25 12.72 17.80 -23.02
N GLY A 26 11.56 17.21 -22.68
CA GLY A 26 10.65 16.55 -23.62
C GLY A 26 11.12 15.18 -24.13
N ALA A 27 12.24 14.67 -23.62
CA ALA A 27 12.78 13.36 -24.00
C ALA A 27 12.01 12.20 -23.32
N PRO A 28 12.12 10.95 -23.83
CA PRO A 28 11.59 9.79 -23.15
C PRO A 28 12.14 9.65 -21.73
N PHE A 29 11.27 9.45 -20.74
CA PHE A 29 11.66 9.20 -19.35
C PHE A 29 11.63 7.70 -19.08
N THR A 30 12.80 7.12 -18.81
CA THR A 30 12.96 5.65 -18.65
C THR A 30 13.28 5.22 -17.21
N ALA A 31 13.30 6.17 -16.26
CA ALA A 31 13.62 5.91 -14.86
C ALA A 31 12.36 5.70 -14.02
N HIS A 32 12.54 5.31 -12.76
CA HIS A 32 11.46 5.34 -11.77
C HIS A 32 11.18 6.78 -11.32
N THR A 33 10.03 7.00 -10.68
CA THR A 33 9.69 8.28 -10.06
C THR A 33 9.73 8.17 -8.53
N THR A 34 9.63 9.32 -7.87
CA THR A 34 9.46 9.43 -6.42
C THR A 34 8.00 9.70 -6.02
N ASN A 35 7.06 9.52 -6.96
CA ASN A 35 5.63 9.71 -6.69
C ASN A 35 5.13 8.68 -5.67
N GLN A 36 4.10 9.05 -4.91
CA GLN A 36 3.43 8.13 -4.00
C GLN A 36 2.75 7.00 -4.78
N VAL A 37 2.78 5.80 -4.20
CA VAL A 37 2.12 4.61 -4.75
C VAL A 37 0.75 4.39 -4.10
N PRO A 38 -0.24 3.85 -4.82
CA PRO A 38 -1.52 3.51 -4.21
C PRO A 38 -1.35 2.37 -3.19
N PHE A 39 -2.16 2.38 -2.14
CA PHE A 39 -2.37 1.23 -1.26
C PHE A 39 -3.87 1.08 -0.99
N ILE A 40 -4.49 0.09 -1.63
CA ILE A 40 -5.94 -0.10 -1.63
C ILE A 40 -6.28 -1.39 -0.88
N LEU A 41 -7.15 -1.29 0.11
CA LEU A 41 -7.72 -2.41 0.84
C LEU A 41 -9.07 -2.80 0.23
N VAL A 42 -9.20 -4.05 -0.22
CA VAL A 42 -10.40 -4.57 -0.89
C VAL A 42 -11.01 -5.71 -0.07
N ASN A 43 -12.33 -5.64 0.11
CA ASN A 43 -13.15 -6.67 0.76
C ASN A 43 -12.76 -6.95 2.22
N TYR A 44 -12.67 -5.90 3.04
CA TYR A 44 -12.43 -5.99 4.48
C TYR A 44 -13.54 -5.29 5.27
N ASP A 45 -13.47 -5.38 6.60
CA ASP A 45 -14.44 -4.78 7.53
C ASP A 45 -14.63 -3.27 7.23
N PRO A 46 -15.87 -2.83 6.91
CA PRO A 46 -16.15 -1.45 6.56
C PRO A 46 -15.97 -0.46 7.72
N SER A 47 -15.86 -0.93 8.96
CA SER A 47 -15.51 -0.12 10.13
C SER A 47 -14.04 0.29 10.15
N TYR A 48 -13.20 -0.26 9.26
CA TYR A 48 -11.80 0.09 9.14
C TYR A 48 -11.52 0.93 7.89
N THR A 49 -10.46 1.73 7.98
CA THR A 49 -9.81 2.43 6.88
C THR A 49 -8.29 2.33 7.03
N LEU A 50 -7.56 2.96 6.12
CA LEU A 50 -6.11 3.05 6.13
C LEU A 50 -5.67 4.43 6.63
N ARG A 51 -4.62 4.48 7.44
CA ARG A 51 -3.98 5.74 7.86
C ARG A 51 -3.22 6.37 6.70
N GLU A 52 -3.14 7.69 6.73
CA GLU A 52 -2.28 8.46 5.84
C GLU A 52 -0.79 8.33 6.22
N GLY A 53 0.09 8.70 5.29
CA GLY A 53 1.53 8.74 5.51
C GLY A 53 2.17 7.37 5.75
N GLY A 54 1.67 6.34 5.06
CA GLY A 54 2.26 4.99 5.07
C GLY A 54 3.54 4.88 4.23
N CYS A 55 4.26 3.78 4.42
CA CYS A 55 5.38 3.37 3.57
C CYS A 55 5.35 1.86 3.32
N LEU A 56 6.23 1.37 2.44
CA LEU A 56 6.25 -0.07 2.06
C LEU A 56 6.47 -1.01 3.26
N ALA A 57 7.24 -0.58 4.27
CA ALA A 57 7.50 -1.38 5.47
C ALA A 57 6.23 -1.63 6.31
N ASP A 58 5.17 -0.87 6.09
CA ASP A 58 3.90 -0.98 6.82
C ASP A 58 2.95 -2.03 6.23
N ILE A 59 3.20 -2.51 5.01
CA ILE A 59 2.30 -3.44 4.29
C ILE A 59 2.19 -4.78 5.04
N VAL A 60 3.30 -5.40 5.41
CA VAL A 60 3.30 -6.71 6.08
C VAL A 60 2.72 -6.64 7.50
N PRO A 61 3.09 -5.66 8.36
CA PRO A 61 2.38 -5.40 9.62
C PRO A 61 0.86 -5.30 9.46
N THR A 62 0.38 -4.64 8.40
CA THR A 62 -1.05 -4.53 8.09
C THR A 62 -1.67 -5.88 7.73
N LEU A 63 -0.99 -6.65 6.86
CA LEU A 63 -1.42 -8.00 6.46
C LEU A 63 -1.61 -8.92 7.67
N ILE A 64 -0.59 -9.00 8.52
CA ILE A 64 -0.60 -9.97 9.64
C ILE A 64 -1.59 -9.57 10.72
N GLN A 65 -1.86 -8.27 10.91
CA GLN A 65 -2.96 -7.81 11.77
C GLN A 65 -4.33 -8.27 11.23
N ILE A 66 -4.57 -8.16 9.92
CA ILE A 66 -5.81 -8.69 9.28
C ILE A 66 -5.94 -10.20 9.50
N MET A 67 -4.84 -10.93 9.46
CA MET A 67 -4.81 -12.38 9.72
C MET A 67 -4.93 -12.75 11.21
N GLY A 68 -5.05 -11.76 12.11
CA GLY A 68 -5.11 -11.99 13.56
C GLY A 68 -3.81 -12.52 14.16
N LYS A 69 -2.67 -12.23 13.53
CA LYS A 69 -1.33 -12.67 13.96
C LYS A 69 -0.61 -11.58 14.74
N GLU A 70 0.23 -11.99 15.69
CA GLU A 70 1.13 -11.08 16.41
C GLU A 70 2.27 -10.61 15.49
N GLN A 71 2.59 -9.32 15.57
CA GLN A 71 3.71 -8.74 14.83
C GLN A 71 5.04 -9.09 15.52
N PRO A 72 6.01 -9.71 14.80
CA PRO A 72 7.35 -9.95 15.32
C PRO A 72 8.06 -8.64 15.70
N LYS A 73 8.93 -8.69 16.71
CA LYS A 73 9.64 -7.50 17.22
C LYS A 73 10.61 -6.89 16.20
N GLU A 74 11.07 -7.69 15.25
CA GLU A 74 11.97 -7.28 14.16
C GLU A 74 11.25 -6.43 13.10
N MET A 75 9.93 -6.56 12.97
CA MET A 75 9.14 -5.71 12.08
C MET A 75 8.91 -4.36 12.77
N THR A 76 9.60 -3.31 12.30
CA THR A 76 9.49 -1.96 12.86
C THR A 76 8.42 -1.10 12.20
N GLY A 77 7.92 -1.53 11.03
CA GLY A 77 6.77 -0.92 10.36
C GLY A 77 5.51 -0.99 11.23
N LYS A 78 4.57 -0.10 10.97
CA LYS A 78 3.33 0.01 11.75
C LYS A 78 2.15 -0.18 10.83
N SER A 79 1.26 -1.09 11.20
CA SER A 79 0.03 -1.35 10.47
C SER A 79 -0.68 -0.05 10.07
N LEU A 80 -1.20 -0.08 8.84
CA LEU A 80 -1.96 1.01 8.25
C LEU A 80 -3.42 0.97 8.68
N LEU A 81 -3.91 -0.13 9.26
CA LEU A 81 -5.31 -0.24 9.67
C LEU A 81 -5.64 0.71 10.83
N VAL A 82 -6.69 1.49 10.65
CA VAL A 82 -7.31 2.29 11.70
C VAL A 82 -8.81 2.09 11.67
N LYS A 83 -9.45 2.09 12.83
CA LYS A 83 -10.91 2.03 12.94
C LYS A 83 -11.46 3.43 12.64
N LYS A 84 -12.54 3.49 11.88
CA LYS A 84 -13.29 4.73 11.65
C LYS A 84 -14.01 5.13 12.94
N ASP A 85 -14.09 6.43 13.19
CA ASP A 85 -14.88 7.00 14.28
C ASP A 85 -16.39 6.83 14.03
#